data_AF-A0A7J3MA60-F1
#
_entry.id   AF-A0A7J3MA60-F1
#
_cell.length_a   1.000
_cell.length_b   1.000
_cell.length_c   1.000
_cell.angle_alpha   90.00
_cell.angle_beta   90.00
_cell.angle_gamma   90.00
#
_symmetry.space_group_name_H-M   'P 1'
#
loop_
_entity.id
_entity.type
_entity.pdbx_description
1 polymer ?
#
loop_
_entity_poly.entity_id
_entity_poly.type
_entity_poly.pdbx_seq_one_letter_code
_entity_poly.pdbx_strand_id
1 'polypeptide(L)'
;MDLKVIVSGSKIGLLYNFLKVNDSDAPLFGRPYMEVKLGKLSPQKAREFLVRGFEQKGVKIPDDTIEEAIKKFDGVIGWLTYFGHSYARSRETISMIVEKALKLSAMEADHALNIYGIRRERYVGILKIVVSSKGLRWNEIKKAFEAKYGKSLTTHYLTS
;
A
#
# COMPACT_ATOMS: atom_id res chain seq x y z
N MET A 1 32.86 12.13 -15.62
CA MET A 1 31.64 11.31 -15.84
C MET A 1 30.67 11.68 -14.73
N ASP A 2 29.46 12.08 -15.07
CA ASP A 2 28.48 12.59 -14.10
C ASP A 2 27.51 11.46 -13.75
N LEU A 3 27.62 10.89 -12.55
CA LEU A 3 26.86 9.70 -12.14
C LEU A 3 25.67 10.11 -11.26
N LYS A 4 24.47 9.73 -11.69
CA LYS A 4 23.23 9.89 -10.91
C LYS A 4 22.69 8.51 -10.57
N VAL A 5 22.39 8.29 -9.29
CA VAL A 5 21.83 7.04 -8.79
C VAL A 5 20.41 7.32 -8.30
N ILE A 6 19.46 6.49 -8.73
CA ILE A 6 18.07 6.53 -8.27
C ILE A 6 17.80 5.23 -7.51
N VAL A 7 17.33 5.37 -6.27
CA VAL A 7 16.90 4.25 -5.43
C VAL A 7 15.42 4.42 -5.11
N SER A 8 14.64 3.35 -5.26
CA SER A 8 13.21 3.34 -4.97
C SER A 8 12.85 2.22 -4.01
N GLY A 9 11.78 2.40 -3.22
CA GLY A 9 11.32 1.39 -2.29
C GLY A 9 9.90 1.67 -1.80
N SER A 10 9.07 0.61 -1.71
CA SER A 10 7.69 0.70 -1.22
C SER A 10 7.57 0.72 0.30
N LYS A 11 8.64 0.35 1.02
CA LYS A 11 8.75 0.37 2.48
C LYS A 11 9.78 1.42 2.89
N ILE A 12 9.35 2.67 3.05
CA ILE A 12 10.25 3.81 3.27
C ILE A 12 11.19 3.63 4.49
N GLY A 13 10.67 3.10 5.60
CA GLY A 13 11.50 2.83 6.79
C GLY A 13 12.57 1.76 6.53
N LEU A 14 12.25 0.71 5.77
CA LEU A 14 13.23 -0.31 5.40
C LEU A 14 14.29 0.25 4.43
N LEU A 15 13.87 1.10 3.49
CA LEU A 15 14.78 1.78 2.56
C LEU A 15 15.76 2.69 3.31
N TYR A 16 15.27 3.50 4.25
CA TYR A 16 16.12 4.35 5.08
C TYR A 16 17.09 3.54 5.95
N ASN A 17 16.63 2.42 6.53
CA ASN A 17 17.49 1.52 7.29
C ASN A 17 18.58 0.90 6.41
N PHE A 18 18.24 0.51 5.18
CA PHE A 18 19.20 -0.03 4.21
C PHE A 18 20.25 1.01 3.79
N LEU A 19 19.81 2.24 3.50
CA LEU A 19 20.70 3.35 3.12
C LEU A 19 21.46 3.94 4.31
N LYS A 20 21.07 3.58 5.54
CA LYS A 20 21.67 4.03 6.79
C LYS A 20 21.79 5.56 6.89
N VAL A 21 20.77 6.28 6.42
CA VAL A 21 20.81 7.75 6.30
C VAL A 21 20.94 8.48 7.65
N ASN A 22 20.63 7.79 8.76
CA ASN A 22 20.71 8.33 10.12
C ASN A 22 21.89 7.76 10.94
N ASP A 23 22.76 6.95 10.33
CA ASP A 23 23.91 6.31 10.99
C ASP A 23 25.16 7.14 10.70
N SER A 24 25.74 7.79 11.72
CA SER A 24 26.90 8.67 11.56
C SER A 24 28.15 7.95 11.04
N ASP A 25 28.23 6.63 11.23
CA ASP A 25 29.35 5.80 10.79
C ASP A 25 29.15 5.26 9.37
N ALA A 26 27.98 5.53 8.75
CA ALA A 26 27.67 5.04 7.41
C ALA A 26 28.27 5.92 6.29
N PRO A 27 28.74 5.32 5.17
CA PRO A 27 29.36 6.08 4.06
C PRO A 27 28.47 7.13 3.39
N LEU A 28 27.14 6.97 3.51
CA LEU A 28 26.15 7.88 2.94
C LEU A 28 25.71 8.99 3.89
N PHE A 29 26.14 8.95 5.16
CA PHE A 29 25.78 9.97 6.13
C PHE A 29 26.26 11.36 5.70
N GLY A 30 25.41 12.36 5.88
CA GLY A 30 25.68 13.75 5.48
C GLY A 30 25.73 13.99 3.97
N ARG A 31 25.59 12.96 3.12
CA ARG A 31 25.54 13.16 1.67
C ARG A 31 24.16 13.69 1.26
N PRO A 32 24.07 14.79 0.51
CA PRO A 32 22.79 15.33 0.08
C PRO A 32 22.11 14.38 -0.91
N TYR A 33 20.80 14.21 -0.76
CA TYR A 33 19.95 13.47 -1.69
C TYR A 33 18.65 14.22 -1.91
N MET A 34 18.03 14.00 -3.07
CA MET A 34 16.69 14.50 -3.35
C MET A 34 15.67 13.40 -3.05
N GLU A 35 14.64 13.75 -2.29
CA GLU A 35 13.53 12.84 -2.03
C GLU A 35 12.31 13.20 -2.88
N VAL A 36 11.79 12.21 -3.59
CA VAL A 36 10.52 12.32 -4.32
C VAL A 36 9.51 11.38 -3.67
N LYS A 37 8.57 11.94 -2.90
CA LYS A 37 7.48 11.18 -2.27
C LYS A 37 6.30 11.04 -3.22
N LEU A 38 5.99 9.82 -3.60
CA LEU A 38 4.79 9.49 -4.35
C LEU A 38 3.65 9.19 -3.38
N GLY A 39 2.58 9.97 -3.45
CA GLY A 39 1.35 9.77 -2.70
C GLY A 39 0.23 9.18 -3.57
N LYS A 40 -0.92 8.92 -2.94
CA LYS A 40 -2.16 8.65 -3.69
C LYS A 40 -2.55 9.88 -4.50
N LEU A 41 -3.21 9.65 -5.64
CA LEU A 41 -3.82 10.72 -6.42
C LEU A 41 -4.99 11.33 -5.64
N SER A 42 -5.14 12.65 -5.71
CA SER A 42 -6.39 13.29 -5.26
C SER A 42 -7.56 12.81 -6.14
N PRO A 43 -8.82 12.91 -5.69
CA PRO A 43 -9.98 12.55 -6.50
C PRO A 43 -9.97 13.21 -7.89
N GLN A 44 -9.54 14.47 -7.98
CA GLN A 44 -9.44 15.22 -9.23
C GLN A 44 -8.36 14.63 -10.15
N LYS A 45 -7.16 14.36 -9.61
CA LYS A 45 -6.07 13.75 -10.39
C LYS A 45 -6.38 12.30 -10.79
N ALA A 46 -7.10 11.56 -9.95
CA ALA A 46 -7.56 10.21 -10.27
C ALA A 46 -8.58 10.22 -11.43
N ARG A 47 -9.51 11.18 -11.42
CA ARG A 47 -10.44 11.41 -12.54
C ARG A 47 -9.69 11.75 -13.83
N GLU A 48 -8.78 12.74 -13.78
CA GLU A 48 -7.96 13.13 -14.93
C GLU A 48 -7.15 11.94 -15.48
N PHE A 49 -6.54 11.15 -14.60
CA PHE A 49 -5.78 9.95 -14.95
C PHE A 49 -6.64 8.92 -15.70
N LEU A 50 -7.82 8.59 -15.18
CA LEU A 50 -8.72 7.63 -15.82
C LEU A 50 -9.27 8.15 -17.15
N VAL A 51 -9.78 9.38 -17.18
CA VAL A 51 -10.36 10.00 -18.39
C VAL A 51 -9.34 10.00 -19.52
N ARG A 52 -8.13 10.50 -19.28
CA ARG A 52 -7.07 10.50 -20.30
C ARG A 52 -6.69 9.10 -20.76
N GLY A 53 -6.62 8.14 -19.83
CA GLY A 53 -6.34 6.74 -20.17
C GLY A 53 -7.39 6.12 -21.09
N PHE A 54 -8.67 6.40 -20.83
CA PHE A 54 -9.76 5.92 -21.68
C PHE A 54 -9.83 6.63 -23.04
N GLU A 55 -9.59 7.94 -23.08
CA GLU A 55 -9.46 8.72 -24.32
C GLU A 55 -8.36 8.16 -25.22
N GLN A 56 -7.18 7.87 -24.67
CA GLN A 56 -6.07 7.24 -25.39
C GLN A 56 -6.41 5.86 -25.96
N LYS A 57 -7.39 5.16 -25.37
CA LYS A 57 -7.88 3.86 -25.84
C LYS A 57 -9.12 3.96 -26.73
N GLY A 58 -9.66 5.16 -26.95
CA GLY A 58 -10.91 5.37 -27.67
C GLY A 58 -12.12 4.70 -26.98
N VAL A 59 -12.03 4.45 -25.67
CA VAL A 59 -13.11 3.80 -24.90
C VAL A 59 -13.97 4.88 -24.26
N LYS A 60 -15.28 4.82 -24.50
CA LYS A 60 -16.25 5.64 -23.77
C LYS A 60 -16.65 4.93 -22.48
N ILE A 61 -16.59 5.65 -21.37
CA ILE A 61 -17.01 5.17 -20.05
C ILE A 61 -18.00 6.17 -19.45
N PRO A 62 -19.07 5.72 -18.77
CA PRO A 62 -19.98 6.62 -18.05
C PRO A 62 -19.27 7.32 -16.89
N ASP A 63 -19.60 8.59 -16.66
CA ASP A 63 -19.03 9.37 -15.55
C ASP A 63 -19.27 8.70 -14.19
N ASP A 64 -20.46 8.16 -13.95
CA ASP A 64 -20.80 7.47 -12.70
C ASP A 64 -19.86 6.28 -12.44
N THR A 65 -19.44 5.57 -13.50
CA THR A 65 -18.48 4.45 -13.37
C THR A 65 -17.09 4.96 -13.00
N ILE A 66 -16.67 6.11 -13.52
CA ILE A 66 -15.41 6.75 -13.13
C ILE A 66 -15.46 7.15 -11.66
N GLU A 67 -16.54 7.78 -11.22
CA GLU A 67 -16.71 8.22 -9.83
C GLU A 67 -16.72 7.06 -8.85
N GLU A 68 -17.43 5.98 -9.21
CA GLU A 68 -17.43 4.76 -8.41
C GLU A 68 -16.02 4.16 -8.32
N ALA A 69 -15.27 4.12 -9.43
CA ALA A 69 -13.89 3.62 -9.43
C ALA A 69 -12.99 4.46 -8.52
N ILE A 70 -13.07 5.78 -8.59
CA ILE A 70 -12.29 6.68 -7.72
C ILE A 70 -12.62 6.41 -6.25
N LYS A 71 -13.90 6.24 -5.90
CA LYS A 71 -14.35 5.94 -4.54
C LYS A 71 -13.85 4.58 -4.05
N LYS A 72 -13.84 3.56 -4.90
CA LYS A 72 -13.44 2.19 -4.55
C LYS A 72 -11.93 2.02 -4.46
N PHE A 73 -11.17 2.66 -5.34
CA PHE A 73 -9.71 2.51 -5.45
C PHE A 73 -8.92 3.62 -4.74
N ASP A 74 -9.61 4.64 -4.20
CA ASP A 74 -9.09 5.65 -3.27
C ASP A 74 -7.79 6.32 -3.74
N GLY A 75 -7.70 6.63 -5.04
CA GLY A 75 -6.54 7.34 -5.59
C GLY A 75 -5.25 6.50 -5.70
N VAL A 76 -5.27 5.21 -5.35
CA VAL A 76 -4.09 4.35 -5.50
C VAL A 76 -3.86 4.06 -6.98
N ILE A 77 -2.82 4.67 -7.55
CA ILE A 77 -2.57 4.66 -8.99
C ILE A 77 -2.49 3.26 -9.60
N GLY A 78 -1.90 2.30 -8.90
CA GLY A 78 -1.83 0.90 -9.34
C GLY A 78 -3.22 0.26 -9.51
N TRP A 79 -4.13 0.50 -8.56
CA TRP A 79 -5.50 0.00 -8.64
C TRP A 79 -6.36 0.74 -9.67
N LEU A 80 -6.18 2.05 -9.83
CA LEU A 80 -6.81 2.81 -10.91
C LEU A 80 -6.35 2.32 -12.29
N THR A 81 -5.06 1.97 -12.42
CA THR A 81 -4.50 1.39 -13.64
C THR A 81 -5.09 0.01 -13.93
N TYR A 82 -5.17 -0.85 -12.89
CA TYR A 82 -5.82 -2.16 -12.99
C TYR A 82 -7.26 -2.02 -13.47
N PHE A 83 -8.03 -1.13 -12.84
CA PHE A 83 -9.41 -0.84 -13.24
C PHE A 83 -9.52 -0.37 -14.69
N GLY A 84 -8.75 0.65 -15.08
CA GLY A 84 -8.79 1.20 -16.43
C GLY A 84 -8.46 0.14 -17.48
N HIS A 85 -7.42 -0.67 -17.23
CA HIS A 85 -7.03 -1.78 -18.10
C HIS A 85 -8.13 -2.84 -18.21
N SER A 86 -8.67 -3.31 -17.08
CA SER A 86 -9.71 -4.33 -17.06
C SER A 86 -10.97 -3.84 -17.76
N TYR A 87 -11.46 -2.64 -17.43
CA TYR A 87 -12.66 -2.09 -18.05
C TYR A 87 -12.50 -1.95 -19.57
N ALA A 88 -11.37 -1.41 -20.03
CA ALA A 88 -11.10 -1.22 -21.45
C ALA A 88 -10.97 -2.54 -22.23
N ARG A 89 -10.48 -3.61 -21.60
CA ARG A 89 -10.21 -4.89 -22.28
C ARG A 89 -11.38 -5.86 -22.24
N SER A 90 -12.05 -6.03 -21.10
CA SER A 90 -13.05 -7.07 -20.88
C SER A 90 -14.49 -6.55 -20.79
N ARG A 91 -14.70 -5.22 -20.77
CA ARG A 91 -16.01 -4.58 -20.50
C ARG A 91 -16.71 -5.17 -19.26
N GLU A 92 -15.93 -5.67 -18.32
CA GLU A 92 -16.46 -6.19 -17.07
C GLU A 92 -17.11 -5.08 -16.26
N THR A 93 -18.14 -5.45 -15.50
CA THR A 93 -18.74 -4.52 -14.56
C THR A 93 -17.71 -4.12 -13.50
N ILE A 94 -17.81 -2.90 -13.00
CA ILE A 94 -16.93 -2.41 -11.93
C ILE A 94 -16.96 -3.34 -10.70
N SER A 95 -18.12 -3.92 -10.38
CA SER A 95 -18.25 -4.89 -9.29
C SER A 95 -17.31 -6.10 -9.45
N MET A 96 -17.28 -6.71 -10.65
CA MET A 96 -16.38 -7.83 -10.95
C MET A 96 -14.90 -7.43 -10.86
N ILE A 97 -14.57 -6.24 -11.35
CA ILE A 97 -13.20 -5.72 -11.29
C ILE A 97 -12.77 -5.49 -9.83
N VAL A 98 -13.66 -4.90 -9.02
CA VAL A 98 -13.43 -4.70 -7.59
C VAL A 98 -13.25 -6.04 -6.87
N GLU A 99 -14.07 -7.05 -7.16
CA GLU A 99 -13.94 -8.37 -6.55
C GLU A 99 -12.57 -9.02 -6.85
N LYS A 100 -12.11 -8.93 -8.11
CA LYS A 100 -10.78 -9.44 -8.50
C LYS A 100 -9.66 -8.64 -7.83
N ALA A 101 -9.78 -7.32 -7.76
CA ALA A 101 -8.81 -6.46 -7.09
C ALA A 101 -8.70 -6.79 -5.60
N LEU A 102 -9.83 -7.05 -4.92
CA LEU A 102 -9.85 -7.49 -3.53
C LEU A 102 -9.12 -8.82 -3.33
N LYS A 103 -9.35 -9.80 -4.22
CA LYS A 103 -8.65 -11.10 -4.18
C LYS A 103 -7.14 -10.90 -4.36
N LEU A 104 -6.73 -10.12 -5.36
CA LEU A 104 -5.32 -9.83 -5.62
C LEU A 104 -4.66 -9.12 -4.42
N SER A 105 -5.31 -8.09 -3.88
CA SER A 105 -4.81 -7.35 -2.72
C SER A 105 -4.67 -8.24 -1.48
N ALA A 106 -5.62 -9.17 -1.26
CA ALA A 106 -5.54 -10.13 -0.17
C ALA A 106 -4.35 -11.10 -0.34
N MET A 107 -4.11 -11.58 -1.56
CA MET A 107 -2.95 -12.43 -1.86
C MET A 107 -1.63 -11.68 -1.65
N GLU A 108 -1.53 -10.44 -2.14
CA GLU A 108 -0.33 -9.61 -1.94
C GLU A 108 -0.05 -9.35 -0.45
N ALA A 109 -1.10 -9.06 0.33
CA ALA A 109 -0.98 -8.89 1.77
C ALA A 109 -0.50 -10.19 2.45
N ASP A 110 -1.02 -11.35 2.03
CA ASP A 110 -0.60 -12.64 2.54
C ASP A 110 0.88 -12.93 2.24
N HIS A 111 1.30 -12.76 0.98
CA HIS A 111 2.69 -12.91 0.56
C HIS A 111 3.62 -11.95 1.31
N ALA A 112 3.21 -10.69 1.49
CA ALA A 112 3.97 -9.71 2.24
C ALA A 112 4.14 -10.08 3.72
N LEU A 113 3.23 -10.87 4.29
CA LEU A 113 3.29 -11.35 5.67
C LEU A 113 4.11 -12.63 5.82
N ASN A 114 4.35 -13.38 4.74
CA ASN A 114 5.13 -14.62 4.79
C ASN A 114 6.61 -14.38 5.17
N ILE A 115 7.14 -13.18 4.91
CA ILE A 115 8.51 -12.80 5.32
C ILE A 115 8.72 -12.85 6.84
N TYR A 116 7.66 -12.84 7.64
CA TYR A 116 7.74 -12.84 9.10
C TYR A 116 7.81 -14.25 9.70
N GLY A 117 7.71 -15.31 8.89
CA GLY A 117 7.84 -16.70 9.33
C GLY A 117 6.96 -17.02 10.55
N ILE A 118 7.58 -17.52 11.63
CA ILE A 118 6.89 -17.89 12.88
C ILE A 118 6.10 -16.71 13.50
N ARG A 119 6.50 -15.46 13.23
CA ARG A 119 5.82 -14.26 13.75
C ARG A 119 4.58 -13.87 12.96
N ARG A 120 4.32 -14.50 11.80
CA ARG A 120 3.20 -14.16 10.90
C ARG A 120 1.85 -14.09 11.62
N GLU A 121 1.54 -15.06 12.47
CA GLU A 121 0.27 -15.09 13.21
C GLU A 121 0.04 -13.83 14.07
N ARG A 122 1.12 -13.32 14.70
CA ARG A 122 1.05 -12.12 15.53
C ARG A 122 0.74 -10.89 14.66
N TYR A 123 1.47 -10.72 13.55
CA TYR A 123 1.22 -9.63 12.61
C TYR A 123 -0.20 -9.67 12.04
N VAL A 124 -0.69 -10.85 11.63
CA VAL A 124 -2.07 -11.01 11.15
C VAL A 124 -3.08 -10.62 12.23
N GLY A 125 -2.90 -11.08 13.47
CA GLY A 125 -3.81 -10.75 14.57
C GLY A 125 -3.83 -9.25 14.90
N ILE A 126 -2.66 -8.60 14.91
CA ILE A 126 -2.54 -7.16 15.11
C ILE A 126 -3.23 -6.40 13.96
N LEU A 127 -2.99 -6.77 12.70
CA LEU A 127 -3.62 -6.14 11.55
C LEU A 127 -5.16 -6.25 11.61
N LYS A 128 -5.69 -7.41 11.97
CA LYS A 128 -7.14 -7.60 12.16
C LYS A 128 -7.70 -6.64 13.21
N ILE A 129 -7.01 -6.45 14.33
CA ILE A 129 -7.43 -5.51 15.39
C ILE A 129 -7.41 -4.07 14.91
N VAL A 130 -6.34 -3.65 14.24
CA VAL A 130 -6.18 -2.27 13.73
C VAL A 130 -7.24 -1.95 12.67
N VAL A 131 -7.58 -2.91 11.81
CA VAL A 131 -8.60 -2.72 10.77
C VAL A 131 -10.01 -2.67 11.36
N SER A 132 -10.30 -3.48 12.37
CA SER A 132 -11.64 -3.51 13.01
C SER A 132 -11.92 -2.30 13.89
N SER A 133 -10.89 -1.59 14.37
CA SER A 133 -11.03 -0.49 15.31
C SER A 133 -10.10 0.67 14.94
N LYS A 134 -10.68 1.80 14.51
CA LYS A 134 -9.90 3.00 14.20
C LYS A 134 -9.44 3.71 15.47
N GLY A 135 -8.20 4.22 15.44
CA GLY A 135 -7.69 5.13 16.47
C GLY A 135 -7.21 4.46 17.76
N LEU A 136 -7.03 3.14 17.79
CA LEU A 136 -6.50 2.46 18.96
C LEU A 136 -5.04 2.86 19.23
N ARG A 137 -4.74 3.14 20.49
CA ARG A 137 -3.38 3.33 21.01
C ARG A 137 -2.70 1.97 21.20
N TRP A 138 -1.38 1.99 21.31
CA TRP A 138 -0.57 0.77 21.50
C TRP A 138 -1.07 -0.15 22.62
N ASN A 139 -1.36 0.41 23.80
CA ASN A 139 -1.84 -0.36 24.94
C ASN A 139 -3.21 -1.03 24.69
N GLU A 140 -4.05 -0.42 23.86
CA GLU A 140 -5.37 -0.96 23.51
C GLU A 140 -5.24 -2.10 22.49
N ILE A 141 -4.35 -1.94 21.50
CA ILE A 141 -4.01 -3.01 20.55
C ILE A 141 -3.43 -4.21 21.30
N LYS A 142 -2.48 -3.97 22.21
CA LYS A 142 -1.86 -5.02 23.03
C LYS A 142 -2.90 -5.79 23.83
N LYS A 143 -3.73 -5.09 24.60
CA LYS A 143 -4.80 -5.71 25.41
C LYS A 143 -5.78 -6.50 24.55
N ALA A 144 -6.21 -5.95 23.41
CA ALA A 144 -7.14 -6.63 22.50
C ALA A 144 -6.54 -7.91 21.91
N PHE A 145 -5.25 -7.90 21.56
CA PHE A 145 -4.58 -9.08 21.05
C PHE A 145 -4.40 -10.14 22.14
N GLU A 146 -3.92 -9.75 23.32
CA GLU A 146 -3.69 -10.68 24.43
C GLU A 146 -5.01 -11.34 24.87
N ALA A 147 -6.11 -10.57 24.94
CA ALA A 147 -7.44 -11.08 25.24
C ALA A 147 -7.97 -12.06 24.16
N LYS A 148 -7.73 -11.78 22.88
CA LYS A 148 -8.26 -12.58 21.77
C LYS A 148 -7.45 -13.85 21.49
N TYR A 149 -6.14 -13.80 21.70
CA TYR A 149 -5.22 -14.85 21.28
C TYR A 149 -4.51 -15.57 22.43
N GLY A 150 -4.66 -15.12 23.68
CA GLY A 150 -4.02 -15.74 24.85
C GLY A 150 -2.50 -15.75 24.82
N LYS A 151 -1.89 -14.98 23.90
CA LYS A 151 -0.44 -14.90 23.69
C LYS A 151 0.03 -13.50 24.09
N SER A 152 1.10 -13.42 24.90
CA SER A 152 1.65 -12.11 25.26
C SER A 152 2.32 -11.42 24.08
N LEU A 153 2.05 -10.12 23.92
CA LEU A 153 2.83 -9.22 23.09
C LEU A 153 3.86 -8.51 23.97
N THR A 154 5.00 -9.15 24.20
CA THR A 154 6.16 -8.50 24.83
C THR A 154 6.90 -7.64 23.82
N THR A 155 7.22 -6.40 24.22
CA THR A 155 7.83 -5.35 23.38
C THR A 155 9.16 -5.77 22.73
N HIS A 156 9.88 -6.72 23.32
CA HIS A 156 11.19 -7.19 22.85
C HIS A 156 11.18 -8.00 21.54
N TYR A 157 10.03 -8.42 21.01
CA TYR A 157 9.96 -9.30 19.81
C TYR A 157 9.48 -8.60 18.53
N LEU A 158 9.26 -7.28 18.55
CA LEU A 158 8.86 -6.48 17.38
C LEU A 158 9.99 -5.62 16.80
N THR A 159 11.11 -5.52 17.50
CA THR A 159 12.34 -4.84 17.06
C THR A 159 13.52 -5.78 17.28
N SER A 160 13.81 -6.61 16.28
CA SER A 160 15.10 -7.29 16.10
C SER A 160 15.25 -7.61 14.62
#